data_AF-D6ABK6-F1
#
_entry.id   AF-D6ABK6-F1
#
_cell.length_a   1.000
_cell.length_b   1.000
_cell.length_c   1.000
_cell.angle_alpha   90.00
_cell.angle_beta   90.00
_cell.angle_gamma   90.00
#
_symmetry.space_group_name_H-M   'P 1'
#
loop_
_entity.id
_entity.type
_entity.pdbx_description
1 polymer ?
#
loop_
_entity_poly.entity_id
_entity_poly.type
_entity_poly.pdbx_seq_one_letter_code
_entity_poly.pdbx_strand_id
1 'polypeptide(L)'
;MQVRANPLSWEAGMPVEFVGIDPDTDRDHCPTVWADTEAQEVLFQGWKPDTETHAQCEATSPASGSVPDTEAIIRIPARMIPMIREACDAVERAQLR
;
A
#
# COMPACT_ATOMS: atom_id res chain seq x y z
N MET A 1 -17.85 26.56 -7.30
CA MET A 1 -17.71 25.39 -8.20
C MET A 1 -17.62 24.17 -7.30
N GLN A 2 -18.77 23.56 -7.00
CA GLN A 2 -18.87 22.36 -6.16
C GLN A 2 -18.38 21.16 -6.95
N VAL A 3 -17.32 20.49 -6.49
CA VAL A 3 -16.93 19.17 -6.98
C VAL A 3 -18.00 18.19 -6.51
N ARG A 4 -18.88 17.76 -7.42
CA ARG A 4 -19.83 16.70 -7.14
C ARG A 4 -19.07 15.39 -7.11
N ALA A 5 -19.00 14.76 -5.94
CA ALA A 5 -18.66 13.35 -5.84
C ALA A 5 -19.67 12.56 -6.69
N ASN A 6 -19.17 11.78 -7.65
CA ASN A 6 -19.98 10.87 -8.43
C ASN A 6 -20.30 9.64 -7.57
N PRO A 7 -21.56 9.33 -7.24
CA PRO A 7 -21.90 8.13 -6.51
C PRO A 7 -22.01 6.97 -7.50
N LEU A 8 -20.88 6.31 -7.80
CA LEU A 8 -20.90 5.02 -8.46
C LEU A 8 -21.28 3.96 -7.42
N SER A 9 -22.52 3.48 -7.53
CA SER A 9 -22.96 2.08 -7.36
C SER A 9 -22.35 1.26 -6.22
N TRP A 10 -23.13 1.09 -5.15
CA TRP A 10 -22.93 0.26 -3.96
C TRP A 10 -23.28 -1.23 -4.18
N GLU A 11 -22.92 -1.82 -5.32
CA GLU A 11 -23.14 -3.26 -5.53
C GLU A 11 -22.04 -4.06 -4.80
N ALA A 12 -22.46 -4.99 -3.93
CA ALA A 12 -21.68 -5.91 -3.11
C ALA A 12 -20.15 -5.98 -3.34
N GLY A 13 -19.39 -5.63 -2.29
CA GLY A 13 -17.94 -5.84 -2.19
C GLY A 13 -17.14 -4.57 -2.45
N MET A 14 -16.82 -3.80 -1.41
CA MET A 14 -15.59 -3.01 -1.43
C MET A 14 -14.52 -3.85 -0.75
N PRO A 15 -13.84 -4.77 -1.46
CA PRO A 15 -12.86 -5.66 -0.84
C PRO A 15 -11.64 -4.88 -0.31
N VAL A 16 -11.35 -3.72 -0.92
CA VAL A 16 -10.26 -2.83 -0.53
C VAL A 16 -10.73 -1.82 0.51
N GLU A 17 -10.27 -2.02 1.75
CA GLU A 17 -10.50 -1.16 2.91
C GLU A 17 -9.34 -0.18 3.09
N PHE A 18 -9.63 1.12 3.21
CA PHE A 18 -8.62 2.11 3.60
C PHE A 18 -8.24 1.94 5.07
N VAL A 19 -6.95 1.82 5.35
CA VAL A 19 -6.45 1.63 6.71
C VAL A 19 -5.79 2.89 7.25
N GLY A 20 -4.95 3.55 6.45
CA GLY A 20 -4.31 4.77 6.91
C GLY A 20 -3.37 5.43 5.92
N ILE A 21 -3.03 6.66 6.26
CA ILE A 21 -2.14 7.56 5.52
C ILE A 21 -1.05 8.05 6.47
N ASP A 22 0.07 8.47 5.91
CA ASP A 22 1.15 9.10 6.64
C ASP A 22 0.65 10.28 7.49
N PRO A 23 0.79 10.23 8.83
CA PRO A 23 0.29 11.28 9.73
C PRO A 23 1.04 12.61 9.59
N ASP A 24 2.25 12.60 9.03
CA ASP A 24 3.08 13.80 8.85
C ASP A 24 2.91 14.43 7.45
N THR A 25 1.91 14.02 6.67
CA THR A 25 1.77 14.50 5.29
C THR A 25 1.31 15.97 5.20
N ASP A 26 1.97 16.72 4.30
CA ASP A 26 1.68 18.11 3.95
C ASP A 26 0.84 18.25 2.66
N ARG A 27 0.23 17.14 2.19
CA ARG A 27 -0.76 16.99 1.09
C ARG A 27 -0.25 16.74 -0.32
N ASP A 28 1.06 16.81 -0.59
CA ASP A 28 1.55 16.59 -1.96
C ASP A 28 1.97 15.13 -2.21
N HIS A 29 2.45 14.42 -1.19
CA HIS A 29 2.76 12.99 -1.29
C HIS A 29 2.46 12.25 0.01
N CYS A 30 1.61 11.22 -0.10
CA CYS A 30 1.00 10.58 1.05
C CYS A 30 1.18 9.06 0.99
N PRO A 31 2.22 8.50 1.62
CA PRO A 31 2.27 7.05 1.82
C PRO A 31 0.97 6.56 2.44
N THR A 32 0.40 5.52 1.85
CA THR A 32 -0.96 5.05 2.17
C THR A 32 -0.98 3.53 2.18
N VAL A 33 -1.80 2.95 3.05
CA VAL A 33 -1.99 1.51 3.16
C VAL A 33 -3.49 1.17 3.15
N TRP A 34 -3.80 0.11 2.41
CA TRP A 34 -5.14 -0.49 2.32
C TRP A 34 -5.05 -2.01 2.57
N ALA A 35 -6.16 -2.60 2.97
CA ALA A 35 -6.33 -4.05 3.10
C ALA A 35 -7.33 -4.53 2.05
N ASP A 36 -6.93 -5.43 1.15
CA ASP A 36 -7.84 -6.16 0.28
C ASP A 36 -8.22 -7.48 0.95
N THR A 37 -9.40 -7.51 1.56
CA THR A 37 -9.89 -8.66 2.34
C THR A 37 -10.43 -9.79 1.47
N GLU A 38 -10.69 -9.56 0.18
CA GLU A 38 -11.12 -10.60 -0.74
C GLU A 38 -9.92 -11.23 -1.45
N ALA A 39 -9.03 -10.41 -2.00
CA ALA A 39 -7.80 -10.85 -2.64
C ALA A 39 -6.75 -11.36 -1.63
N GLN A 40 -6.94 -11.06 -0.33
CA GLN A 40 -6.01 -11.40 0.74
C GLN A 40 -4.65 -10.70 0.59
N GLU A 41 -4.70 -9.41 0.27
CA GLU A 41 -3.52 -8.59 -0.03
C GLU A 41 -3.46 -7.34 0.84
N VAL A 42 -2.23 -6.89 1.14
CA VAL A 42 -1.99 -5.55 1.71
C VAL A 42 -1.42 -4.67 0.62
N LEU A 43 -2.09 -3.56 0.33
CA LEU A 43 -1.73 -2.65 -0.75
C LEU A 43 -1.02 -1.43 -0.18
N PHE A 44 0.00 -0.94 -0.89
CA PHE A 44 0.81 0.18 -0.45
C PHE A 44 0.99 1.23 -1.55
N GLN A 45 0.89 2.49 -1.17
CA GLN A 45 1.43 3.63 -1.91
C GLN A 45 2.61 4.19 -1.13
N GLY A 46 3.73 4.45 -1.81
CA GLY A 46 4.94 5.02 -1.21
C GLY A 46 5.78 5.79 -2.22
N TRP A 47 6.96 6.26 -1.80
CA TRP A 47 7.90 6.91 -2.71
C TRP A 47 8.81 5.91 -3.39
N LYS A 48 9.31 6.25 -4.58
CA LYS A 48 10.36 5.47 -5.22
C LYS A 48 11.69 5.64 -4.45
N PRO A 49 12.49 4.57 -4.31
CA PRO A 49 13.86 4.71 -3.83
C PRO A 49 14.72 5.52 -4.79
N ASP A 50 15.83 6.06 -4.29
CA ASP A 50 16.91 6.51 -5.16
C ASP A 50 17.63 5.30 -5.81
N THR A 51 18.48 5.58 -6.79
CA THR A 51 19.19 4.55 -7.55
C THR A 51 20.06 3.66 -6.67
N GLU A 52 20.70 4.23 -5.64
CA GLU A 52 21.57 3.48 -4.73
C GLU A 52 20.77 2.50 -3.87
N THR A 53 19.71 2.98 -3.22
CA THR A 53 18.81 2.16 -2.41
C THR A 53 18.17 1.07 -3.26
N HIS A 54 17.74 1.39 -4.49
CA HIS A 54 17.16 0.42 -5.42
C HIS A 54 18.14 -0.71 -5.75
N ALA A 55 19.37 -0.37 -6.14
CA ALA A 55 20.42 -1.34 -6.48
C ALA A 55 20.82 -2.21 -5.27
N GLN A 56 20.84 -1.63 -4.06
CA GLN A 56 21.10 -2.40 -2.83
C GLN A 56 20.00 -3.45 -2.59
N CYS A 57 18.73 -3.06 -2.73
CA CYS A 57 17.63 -4.01 -2.58
C CYS A 57 17.71 -5.14 -3.63
N GLU A 58 17.98 -4.82 -4.90
CA GLU A 58 18.18 -5.82 -5.97
C GLU A 58 19.33 -6.78 -5.62
N ALA A 59 20.47 -6.26 -5.16
CA ALA A 59 21.64 -7.08 -4.82
C ALA A 59 21.38 -8.03 -3.63
N THR A 60 20.47 -7.68 -2.73
CA THR A 60 20.08 -8.52 -1.58
C THR A 60 18.89 -9.43 -1.85
N SER A 61 18.21 -9.25 -2.98
CA SER A 61 17.09 -10.10 -3.38
C SER A 61 17.59 -11.50 -3.74
N PRO A 62 16.87 -12.58 -3.36
CA PRO A 62 17.19 -13.92 -3.82
C PRO A 62 16.90 -14.12 -5.32
N ALA A 63 16.19 -13.20 -5.96
CA ALA A 63 15.91 -13.24 -7.39
C ALA A 63 17.19 -12.98 -8.21
N SER A 64 17.30 -13.65 -9.36
CA SER A 64 18.40 -13.42 -10.30
C SER A 64 18.03 -12.30 -11.27
N GLY A 65 18.47 -11.07 -11.00
CA GLY A 65 18.33 -9.93 -11.90
C GLY A 65 17.56 -8.74 -11.33
N SER A 66 17.23 -7.78 -12.19
CA SER A 66 16.50 -6.58 -11.81
C SER A 66 15.02 -6.84 -11.49
N VAL A 67 14.42 -5.94 -10.71
CA VAL A 67 12.98 -5.98 -10.42
C VAL A 67 12.20 -5.81 -11.73
N PRO A 68 11.26 -6.70 -12.06
CA PRO A 68 10.46 -6.59 -13.28
C PRO A 68 9.50 -5.40 -13.23
N ASP A 69 9.05 -4.91 -14.38
CA ASP A 69 8.13 -3.77 -14.48
C ASP A 69 6.77 -3.99 -13.77
N THR A 70 6.42 -5.25 -13.50
CA THR A 70 5.21 -5.63 -12.76
C THR A 70 5.37 -5.56 -11.24
N GLU A 71 6.58 -5.33 -10.75
CA GLU A 71 6.91 -5.24 -9.32
C GLU A 71 7.52 -3.86 -9.02
N ALA A 72 7.46 -3.45 -7.75
CA ALA A 72 8.03 -2.17 -7.35
C ALA A 72 8.63 -2.23 -5.94
N ILE A 73 9.83 -1.67 -5.82
CA ILE A 73 10.39 -1.30 -4.53
C ILE A 73 9.86 0.08 -4.17
N ILE A 74 9.20 0.19 -3.01
CA ILE A 74 8.66 1.44 -2.49
C ILE A 74 9.19 1.73 -1.10
N ARG A 75 9.37 3.01 -0.81
CA ARG A 75 9.75 3.53 0.50
C ARG A 75 8.50 3.89 1.28
N ILE A 76 8.36 3.31 2.48
CA ILE A 76 7.30 3.61 3.44
C ILE A 76 7.96 4.10 4.75
N PRO A 77 7.54 5.26 5.32
CA PRO A 77 8.05 5.73 6.60
C PRO A 77 7.82 4.74 7.74
N ALA A 78 8.77 4.66 8.67
CA ALA A 78 8.61 3.86 9.88
C ALA A 78 7.38 4.26 10.73
N ARG A 79 6.97 5.52 10.71
CA ARG A 79 5.75 5.99 11.40
C ARG A 79 4.44 5.39 10.85
N MET A 80 4.45 4.81 9.65
CA MET A 80 3.30 4.07 9.11
C MET A 80 3.13 2.69 9.74
N ILE A 81 4.15 2.15 10.43
CA ILE A 81 4.14 0.78 10.96
C ILE A 81 2.85 0.42 11.72
N PRO A 82 2.27 1.28 12.59
CA PRO A 82 1.01 0.98 13.25
C PRO A 82 -0.15 0.70 12.27
N MET A 83 -0.29 1.52 11.22
CA MET A 83 -1.31 1.35 10.18
C MET A 83 -1.04 0.10 9.34
N ILE A 84 0.23 -0.22 9.07
CA ILE A 84 0.60 -1.45 8.34
C ILE A 84 0.17 -2.68 9.13
N ARG A 85 0.39 -2.69 10.45
CA ARG A 85 -0.05 -3.79 11.33
C ARG A 85 -1.57 -3.96 11.31
N GLU A 86 -2.32 -2.87 11.40
CA GLU A 86 -3.79 -2.96 11.32
C GLU A 86 -4.25 -3.52 9.97
N ALA A 87 -3.58 -3.18 8.87
CA ALA A 87 -3.90 -3.73 7.55
C ALA A 87 -3.63 -5.25 7.50
N CYS A 88 -2.52 -5.71 8.07
CA CYS A 88 -2.23 -7.14 8.22
C CYS A 88 -3.33 -7.83 9.06
N ASP A 89 -3.66 -7.27 10.22
CA ASP A 89 -4.69 -7.83 11.11
C ASP A 89 -6.07 -7.90 10.41
N ALA A 90 -6.40 -6.91 9.58
CA ALA A 90 -7.65 -6.90 8.80
C ALA A 90 -7.72 -8.05 7.79
N VAL A 91 -6.63 -8.25 7.01
CA VAL A 91 -6.51 -9.35 6.05
C VAL A 91 -6.57 -10.70 6.78
N GLU A 92 -5.81 -10.88 7.86
CA GLU A 92 -5.79 -12.13 8.65
C GLU A 92 -7.16 -12.47 9.24
N ARG A 93 -7.87 -11.48 9.80
CA ARG A 93 -9.24 -11.69 10.34
C ARG A 93 -10.23 -12.13 9.27
N ALA A 94 -10.05 -11.71 8.02
CA ALA A 94 -10.91 -12.11 6.92
C ALA A 94 -10.73 -13.58 6.52
N GLN A 95 -9.53 -14.17 6.72
CA GLN A 95 -9.27 -15.60 6.45
C GLN A 95 -10.00 -16.55 7.40
N LEU A 96 -10.40 -16.05 8.58
CA LEU A 96 -11.04 -16.84 9.61
C LEU A 96 -12.57 -16.88 9.50
N ARG A 97 -13.15 -16.17 8.52
CA ARG A 97 -14.60 -16.08 8.28
C ARG A 97 -15.06 -17.09 7.24
#